data_AF-A0A944NVL0-F1
#
_entry.id   AF-A0A944NVL0-F1
#
_cell.length_a   1.000
_cell.length_b   1.000
_cell.length_c   1.000
_cell.angle_alpha   90.00
_cell.angle_beta   90.00
_cell.angle_gamma   90.00
#
_symmetry.space_group_name_H-M   'P 1'
#
loop_
_entity.id
_entity.type
_entity.pdbx_description
1 polymer ?
#
loop_
_entity_poly.entity_id
_entity_poly.type
_entity_poly.pdbx_seq_one_letter_code
_entity_poly.pdbx_strand_id
1 'polypeptide(L)'
;MATKTYRRKPDALTQRDAYTDPIADGIHHSVKPLDRIATEMEIKWGCDRLVSLVSPQTAAKFGAAKAKLDAAIELNVAADVAKTAGVMMRGWTALDAEATKGGHRPLEPHIWSHTTAAGFKFAVAQGNADALKAIITQPDLEGVAVYSLDEIGRLLESDSMALVNAAKERFPGATVKAVRMPPAGATAGEVPWGICSQQIARSSNGLTIKACSSVPKIQGCG
;
A
#
# COMPACT_ATOMS: atom_id res chain seq x y z
N MET A 1 10.49 -34.90 16.30
CA MET A 1 10.36 -33.57 15.66
C MET A 1 9.03 -33.53 14.96
N ALA A 2 8.12 -32.61 15.35
CA ALA A 2 6.82 -32.50 14.70
C ALA A 2 7.02 -32.01 13.27
N THR A 3 6.67 -32.84 12.28
CA THR A 3 6.73 -32.47 10.88
C THR A 3 5.80 -31.28 10.66
N LYS A 4 6.35 -30.13 10.23
CA LYS A 4 5.57 -28.93 9.92
C LYS A 4 4.65 -29.24 8.73
N THR A 5 3.39 -29.54 9.00
CA THR A 5 2.39 -29.74 7.96
C THR A 5 1.98 -28.36 7.44
N TYR A 6 2.50 -27.98 6.28
CA TYR A 6 2.00 -26.82 5.57
C TYR A 6 0.58 -27.16 5.08
N ARG A 7 -0.42 -26.67 5.81
CA ARG A 7 -1.82 -26.87 5.44
C ARG A 7 -2.08 -26.12 4.14
N ARG A 8 -2.42 -26.88 3.09
CA ARG A 8 -2.84 -26.30 1.83
C ARG A 8 -4.28 -25.79 2.00
N LYS A 9 -4.53 -24.56 1.55
CA LYS A 9 -5.89 -24.06 1.46
C LYS A 9 -6.65 -24.95 0.46
N PRO A 10 -7.84 -25.47 0.81
CA PRO A 10 -8.62 -26.26 -0.14
C PRO A 10 -8.95 -25.37 -1.35
N ASP A 11 -8.37 -25.71 -2.50
CA ASP A 11 -8.60 -25.04 -3.78
C ASP A 11 -9.35 -25.99 -4.70
N ALA A 12 -10.59 -25.62 -5.02
CA ALA A 12 -11.49 -26.42 -5.84
C ALA A 12 -10.98 -26.64 -7.28
N LEU A 13 -10.12 -25.75 -7.80
CA LEU A 13 -9.63 -25.81 -9.18
C LEU A 13 -8.37 -26.67 -9.32
N THR A 14 -7.41 -26.52 -8.41
CA THR A 14 -6.10 -27.19 -8.51
C THR A 14 -5.97 -28.43 -7.61
N GLN A 15 -6.79 -28.55 -6.56
CA GLN A 15 -6.71 -29.63 -5.56
C GLN A 15 -8.10 -30.12 -5.19
N ARG A 16 -8.82 -30.61 -6.19
CA ARG A 16 -10.19 -31.13 -6.07
C ARG A 16 -10.33 -32.16 -4.93
N ASP A 17 -9.34 -33.03 -4.77
CA ASP A 17 -9.36 -34.09 -3.74
C ASP A 17 -9.26 -33.51 -2.31
N ALA A 18 -8.52 -32.40 -2.13
CA ALA A 18 -8.39 -31.71 -0.84
C ALA A 18 -9.66 -30.93 -0.47
N TYR A 19 -10.49 -30.58 -1.46
CA TYR A 19 -11.84 -30.01 -1.27
C TYR A 19 -12.89 -31.07 -0.88
N THR A 20 -12.47 -32.33 -0.69
CA THR A 20 -13.32 -33.42 -0.20
C THR A 20 -12.91 -33.90 1.20
N ASP A 21 -11.84 -33.34 1.78
CA ASP A 21 -11.42 -33.68 3.14
C ASP A 21 -12.33 -32.97 4.16
N PRO A 22 -13.18 -33.72 4.90
CA PRO A 22 -14.13 -33.13 5.84
C PRO A 22 -13.44 -32.33 6.95
N ILE A 23 -12.20 -32.68 7.31
CA ILE A 23 -11.44 -31.99 8.36
C ILE A 23 -10.94 -30.65 7.84
N ALA A 24 -10.30 -30.66 6.65
CA ALA A 24 -9.80 -29.45 6.03
C ALA A 24 -10.92 -28.45 5.71
N ASP A 25 -12.04 -28.93 5.18
CA ASP A 25 -13.22 -28.10 4.89
C ASP A 25 -13.88 -27.59 6.18
N GLY A 26 -14.06 -28.46 7.17
CA GLY A 26 -14.62 -28.08 8.47
C GLY A 26 -13.83 -26.96 9.13
N ILE A 27 -12.50 -27.05 9.12
CA ILE A 27 -11.64 -25.98 9.64
C ILE A 27 -11.76 -24.72 8.77
N HIS A 28 -11.72 -24.83 7.44
CA HIS A 28 -11.79 -23.66 6.55
C HIS A 28 -13.10 -22.87 6.75
N HIS A 29 -14.24 -23.57 6.78
CA HIS A 29 -15.55 -22.96 7.00
C HIS A 29 -15.70 -22.40 8.41
N SER A 30 -15.05 -22.99 9.41
CA SER A 30 -15.05 -22.48 10.79
C SER A 30 -14.27 -21.17 10.96
N VAL A 31 -13.16 -21.00 10.23
CA VAL A 31 -12.32 -19.80 10.30
C VAL A 31 -12.87 -18.65 9.46
N LYS A 32 -13.54 -18.95 8.33
CA LYS A 32 -14.11 -17.95 7.42
C LYS A 32 -14.97 -16.84 8.10
N PRO A 33 -15.91 -17.14 9.02
CA PRO A 33 -16.67 -16.09 9.71
C PRO A 33 -15.80 -15.26 10.67
N LEU A 34 -14.75 -15.84 11.25
CA LEU A 34 -13.78 -15.12 12.07
C LEU A 34 -12.97 -14.16 11.19
N ASP A 35 -12.47 -14.60 10.03
CA ASP A 35 -11.72 -13.77 9.09
C ASP A 35 -12.55 -12.54 8.68
N ARG A 36 -13.84 -12.73 8.38
CA ARG A 36 -14.73 -11.62 8.06
C ARG A 36 -14.78 -10.57 9.18
N ILE A 37 -14.93 -11.00 10.44
CA ILE A 37 -14.96 -10.08 11.58
C ILE A 37 -13.61 -9.41 11.78
N ALA A 38 -12.50 -10.14 11.65
CA ALA A 38 -11.16 -9.57 11.74
C ALA A 38 -10.98 -8.46 10.70
N THR A 39 -11.34 -8.71 9.44
CA THR A 39 -11.30 -7.71 8.37
C THR A 39 -12.18 -6.49 8.66
N GLU A 40 -13.41 -6.70 9.15
CA GLU A 40 -14.30 -5.59 9.54
C GLU A 40 -13.66 -4.71 10.64
N MET A 41 -13.03 -5.33 11.64
CA MET A 41 -12.36 -4.60 12.72
C MET A 41 -11.08 -3.91 12.26
N GLU A 42 -10.31 -4.52 11.37
CA GLU A 42 -9.11 -3.93 10.77
C GLU A 42 -9.46 -2.73 9.88
N ILE A 43 -10.53 -2.79 9.10
CA ILE A 43 -11.04 -1.64 8.33
C ILE A 43 -11.51 -0.53 9.28
N LYS A 44 -12.20 -0.89 10.38
CA LYS A 44 -12.72 0.10 11.33
C LYS A 44 -11.59 0.81 12.08
N TRP A 45 -10.65 0.07 12.66
CA TRP A 45 -9.67 0.58 13.61
C TRP A 45 -8.26 0.72 13.07
N GLY A 46 -7.93 0.09 11.94
CA GLY A 46 -6.59 -0.08 11.40
C GLY A 46 -5.97 -1.44 11.79
N CYS A 47 -5.13 -2.00 10.90
CA CYS A 47 -4.38 -3.23 11.15
C CYS A 47 -3.50 -3.12 12.41
N ASP A 48 -3.55 -4.13 13.28
CA ASP A 48 -2.82 -4.22 14.55
C ASP A 48 -2.97 -3.03 15.53
N ARG A 49 -3.83 -2.06 15.22
CA ARG A 49 -4.04 -0.88 16.05
C ARG A 49 -4.98 -1.17 17.22
N LEU A 50 -6.03 -1.96 17.02
CA LEU A 50 -7.07 -2.15 18.03
C LEU A 50 -6.53 -2.75 19.35
N VAL A 51 -5.56 -3.66 19.28
CA VAL A 51 -4.99 -4.33 20.46
C VAL A 51 -4.14 -3.37 21.31
N SER A 52 -3.59 -2.30 20.73
CA SER A 52 -2.81 -1.30 21.47
C SER A 52 -3.67 -0.23 22.16
N LEU A 53 -4.96 -0.13 21.82
CA LEU A 53 -5.91 0.85 22.39
C LEU A 53 -6.62 0.34 23.65
N VAL A 54 -6.62 -0.97 23.88
CA VAL A 54 -7.30 -1.59 25.03
C VAL A 54 -6.35 -1.75 26.21
N SER A 55 -6.89 -2.09 27.39
CA SER A 55 -6.09 -2.40 28.56
C SER A 55 -5.15 -3.60 28.32
N PRO A 56 -3.97 -3.63 28.97
CA PRO A 56 -3.03 -4.74 28.85
C PRO A 56 -3.65 -6.10 29.23
N GLN A 57 -4.60 -6.11 30.17
CA GLN A 57 -5.28 -7.33 30.61
C GLN A 57 -6.19 -7.89 29.50
N THR A 58 -6.93 -7.03 28.80
CA THR A 58 -7.78 -7.45 27.67
C THR A 58 -6.93 -7.86 26.47
N ALA A 59 -5.88 -7.10 26.16
CA ALA A 59 -4.91 -7.45 25.13
C ALA A 59 -4.28 -8.83 25.39
N ALA A 60 -3.89 -9.13 26.64
CA ALA A 60 -3.34 -10.43 27.03
C ALA A 60 -4.36 -11.57 26.86
N LYS A 61 -5.63 -11.36 27.24
CA LYS A 61 -6.70 -12.36 27.02
C LYS A 61 -6.92 -12.65 25.54
N PHE A 62 -6.89 -11.62 24.71
CA PHE A 62 -7.01 -11.76 23.26
C PHE A 62 -5.81 -12.52 22.67
N GLY A 63 -4.59 -12.18 23.07
CA GLY A 63 -3.38 -12.90 22.67
C GLY A 63 -3.41 -14.38 23.07
N ALA A 64 -3.90 -14.69 24.28
CA ALA A 64 -4.06 -16.07 24.72
C ALA A 64 -5.14 -16.83 23.93
N ALA A 65 -6.22 -16.16 23.50
CA ALA A 65 -7.23 -16.75 22.62
C ALA A 65 -6.67 -17.05 21.23
N LYS A 66 -5.88 -16.12 20.67
CA LYS A 66 -5.16 -16.31 19.41
C LYS A 66 -4.23 -17.53 19.47
N ALA A 67 -3.40 -17.63 20.50
CA ALA A 67 -2.48 -18.77 20.66
C ALA A 67 -3.22 -20.12 20.73
N LYS A 68 -4.41 -20.16 21.33
CA LYS A 68 -5.24 -21.39 21.36
C LYS A 68 -5.82 -21.74 20.00
N LEU A 69 -6.24 -20.74 19.22
CA LEU A 69 -6.70 -20.97 17.85
C LEU A 69 -5.55 -21.51 16.98
N ASP A 70 -4.37 -20.89 17.07
CA ASP A 70 -3.18 -21.32 16.33
C ASP A 70 -2.84 -22.78 16.67
N ALA A 71 -2.81 -23.14 17.96
CA ALA A 71 -2.58 -24.52 18.39
C ALA A 71 -3.67 -25.50 17.89
N ALA A 72 -4.94 -25.10 17.89
CA ALA A 72 -6.04 -25.95 17.38
C ALA A 72 -5.93 -26.19 15.87
N ILE A 73 -5.47 -25.17 15.12
CA ILE A 73 -5.20 -25.28 13.67
C ILE A 73 -4.01 -26.21 13.44
N GLU A 74 -2.94 -26.09 14.21
CA GLU A 74 -1.76 -26.96 14.11
C GLU A 74 -2.09 -28.44 14.39
N LEU A 75 -2.93 -28.70 15.39
CA LEU A 75 -3.39 -30.06 15.72
C LEU A 75 -4.40 -30.63 14.70
N ASN A 76 -4.87 -29.81 13.76
CA ASN A 76 -5.80 -30.18 12.69
C ASN A 76 -7.12 -30.80 13.22
N VAL A 77 -7.63 -30.30 14.35
CA VAL A 77 -8.89 -30.76 14.97
C VAL A 77 -10.02 -29.77 14.67
N ALA A 78 -10.90 -30.11 13.73
CA ALA A 78 -11.96 -29.21 13.26
C ALA A 78 -12.90 -28.68 14.36
N ALA A 79 -13.29 -29.54 15.31
CA ALA A 79 -14.17 -29.15 16.41
C ALA A 79 -13.53 -28.11 17.34
N ASP A 80 -12.23 -28.26 17.63
CA ASP A 80 -11.49 -27.33 18.48
C ASP A 80 -11.27 -25.99 17.76
N VAL A 81 -11.03 -26.02 16.45
CA VAL A 81 -10.95 -24.78 15.66
C VAL A 81 -12.28 -24.05 15.65
N ALA A 82 -13.41 -24.74 15.45
CA ALA A 82 -14.73 -24.12 15.49
C ALA A 82 -15.01 -23.44 16.84
N LYS A 83 -14.67 -24.13 17.95
CA LYS A 83 -14.84 -23.60 19.30
C LYS A 83 -13.95 -22.38 19.56
N THR A 84 -12.66 -22.47 19.22
CA THR A 84 -11.69 -21.39 19.44
C THR A 84 -11.93 -20.21 18.51
N ALA A 85 -12.37 -20.43 17.27
CA ALA A 85 -12.80 -19.36 16.36
C ALA A 85 -13.98 -18.58 16.95
N GLY A 86 -14.99 -19.26 17.51
CA GLY A 86 -16.10 -18.61 18.19
C GLY A 86 -15.67 -17.78 19.42
N VAL A 87 -14.66 -18.25 20.16
CA VAL A 87 -14.05 -17.46 21.26
C VAL A 87 -13.36 -16.21 20.71
N MET A 88 -12.63 -16.35 19.60
CA MET A 88 -11.88 -15.26 18.98
C MET A 88 -12.82 -14.18 18.40
N MET A 89 -13.95 -14.58 17.80
CA MET A 89 -14.99 -13.65 17.35
C MET A 89 -15.51 -12.78 18.49
N ARG A 90 -15.78 -13.38 19.67
CA ARG A 90 -16.16 -12.61 20.88
C ARG A 90 -15.02 -11.72 21.38
N GLY A 91 -13.78 -12.18 21.24
CA GLY A 91 -12.58 -11.40 21.53
C GLY A 91 -12.52 -10.10 20.73
N TRP A 92 -12.72 -10.18 19.41
CA TRP A 92 -12.79 -9.00 18.54
C TRP A 92 -13.87 -8.00 18.94
N THR A 93 -15.09 -8.48 19.22
CA THR A 93 -16.18 -7.62 19.70
C THR A 93 -15.89 -6.99 21.07
N ALA A 94 -15.23 -7.73 21.97
CA ALA A 94 -14.83 -7.19 23.27
C ALA A 94 -13.78 -6.10 23.14
N LEU A 95 -12.80 -6.26 22.23
CA LEU A 95 -11.82 -5.22 21.93
C LEU A 95 -12.48 -3.95 21.39
N ASP A 96 -13.40 -4.10 20.43
CA ASP A 96 -14.17 -2.98 19.85
C ASP A 96 -14.96 -2.21 20.92
N ALA A 97 -15.65 -2.94 21.80
CA ALA A 97 -16.44 -2.36 22.88
C ALA A 97 -15.58 -1.64 23.91
N GLU A 98 -14.44 -2.21 24.29
CA GLU A 98 -13.51 -1.59 25.25
C GLU A 98 -12.86 -0.34 24.66
N ALA A 99 -12.37 -0.40 23.42
CA ALA A 99 -11.77 0.75 22.74
C ALA A 99 -12.78 1.90 22.57
N THR A 100 -14.02 1.57 22.18
CA THR A 100 -15.11 2.56 22.06
C THR A 100 -15.44 3.18 23.42
N LYS A 101 -15.54 2.36 24.48
CA LYS A 101 -15.81 2.83 25.84
C LYS A 101 -14.68 3.69 26.40
N GLY A 102 -13.43 3.42 26.00
CA GLY A 102 -12.26 4.24 26.30
C GLY A 102 -12.24 5.60 25.59
N GLY A 103 -13.21 5.89 24.73
CA GLY A 103 -13.31 7.14 23.98
C GLY A 103 -12.40 7.20 22.75
N HIS A 104 -11.80 6.08 22.35
CA HIS A 104 -11.02 6.01 21.13
C HIS A 104 -11.93 6.12 19.90
N ARG A 105 -11.42 6.76 18.86
CA ARG A 105 -12.14 6.92 17.59
C ARG A 105 -11.69 5.89 16.56
N PRO A 106 -12.62 5.40 15.71
CA PRO A 106 -12.28 4.64 14.52
C PRO A 106 -11.25 5.39 13.65
N LEU A 107 -10.53 4.66 12.80
CA LEU A 107 -9.56 5.25 11.90
C LEU A 107 -10.27 6.20 10.92
N GLU A 108 -9.94 7.48 10.92
CA GLU A 108 -10.42 8.44 9.92
C GLU A 108 -9.29 8.66 8.91
N PRO A 109 -9.41 8.10 7.68
CA PRO A 109 -8.33 8.16 6.71
C PRO A 109 -8.17 9.61 6.22
N HIS A 110 -6.99 10.19 6.47
CA HIS A 110 -6.65 11.52 5.95
C HIS A 110 -6.04 11.38 4.56
N ILE A 111 -6.81 11.73 3.53
CA ILE A 111 -6.46 11.51 2.13
C ILE A 111 -6.32 12.83 1.38
N TRP A 112 -5.23 12.97 0.63
CA TRP A 112 -5.02 14.07 -0.31
C TRP A 112 -5.08 13.56 -1.74
N SER A 113 -6.13 13.91 -2.47
CA SER A 113 -6.28 13.57 -3.90
C SER A 113 -5.83 14.71 -4.79
N HIS A 114 -5.17 14.40 -5.91
CA HIS A 114 -4.81 15.38 -6.92
C HIS A 114 -4.87 14.81 -8.34
N THR A 115 -5.18 15.68 -9.31
CA THR A 115 -5.08 15.37 -10.73
C THR A 115 -4.05 16.30 -11.35
N THR A 116 -2.98 15.72 -11.89
CA THR A 116 -1.93 16.48 -12.59
C THR A 116 -2.47 17.12 -13.88
N ALA A 117 -1.81 18.15 -14.38
CA ALA A 117 -2.17 18.78 -15.67
C ALA A 117 -2.13 17.81 -16.87
N ALA A 118 -1.36 16.73 -16.77
CA ALA A 118 -1.30 15.65 -17.77
C ALA A 118 -2.43 14.61 -17.62
N GLY A 119 -3.34 14.78 -16.64
CA GLY A 119 -4.49 13.91 -16.42
C GLY A 119 -4.24 12.70 -15.51
N PHE A 120 -3.02 12.51 -15.01
CA PHE A 120 -2.74 11.45 -14.02
C PHE A 120 -3.39 11.79 -12.67
N LYS A 121 -4.27 10.90 -12.21
CA LYS A 121 -4.99 10.99 -10.93
C LYS A 121 -4.31 10.11 -9.89
N PHE A 122 -4.03 10.67 -8.72
CA PHE A 122 -3.50 9.91 -7.60
C PHE A 122 -4.02 10.47 -6.27
N ALA A 123 -3.95 9.65 -5.23
CA ALA A 123 -4.22 10.07 -3.86
C ALA A 123 -3.09 9.65 -2.93
N VAL A 124 -2.92 10.39 -1.85
CA VAL A 124 -1.89 10.17 -0.83
C VAL A 124 -2.55 10.01 0.53
N ALA A 125 -2.23 8.93 1.22
CA ALA A 125 -2.68 8.64 2.56
C ALA A 125 -1.51 8.72 3.55
N GLN A 126 -1.79 9.08 4.81
CA GLN A 126 -0.75 9.17 5.83
C GLN A 126 -0.09 7.81 6.11
N GLY A 127 -0.90 6.77 6.36
CA GLY A 127 -0.43 5.40 6.56
C GLY A 127 -0.98 4.43 5.52
N ASN A 128 -0.42 3.21 5.51
CA ASN A 128 -0.89 2.13 4.64
C ASN A 128 -2.34 1.69 4.97
N ALA A 129 -2.69 1.66 6.26
CA ALA A 129 -4.05 1.36 6.69
C ALA A 129 -5.05 2.42 6.20
N ASP A 130 -4.65 3.68 6.13
CA ASP A 130 -5.48 4.77 5.62
C ASP A 130 -5.69 4.64 4.10
N ALA A 131 -4.64 4.30 3.35
CA ALA A 131 -4.71 4.06 1.91
C ALA A 131 -5.71 2.94 1.57
N LEU A 132 -5.59 1.79 2.26
CA LEU A 132 -6.51 0.67 2.07
C LEU A 132 -7.95 1.03 2.44
N LYS A 133 -8.14 1.68 3.59
CA LYS A 133 -9.47 2.11 4.02
C LYS A 133 -10.09 3.10 3.04
N ALA A 134 -9.31 4.02 2.50
CA ALA A 134 -9.78 5.01 1.53
C ALA A 134 -10.30 4.32 0.26
N ILE A 135 -9.53 3.40 -0.33
CA ILE A 135 -9.95 2.65 -1.53
C ILE A 135 -11.29 1.92 -1.29
N ILE A 136 -11.47 1.35 -0.10
CA ILE A 136 -12.69 0.58 0.22
C ILE A 136 -13.89 1.48 0.51
N THR A 137 -13.68 2.62 1.16
CA THR A 137 -14.77 3.46 1.69
C THR A 137 -15.14 4.65 0.83
N GLN A 138 -14.28 5.07 -0.10
CA GLN A 138 -14.42 6.26 -0.94
C GLN A 138 -14.55 5.88 -2.42
N PRO A 139 -15.78 5.86 -3.00
CA PRO A 139 -16.01 5.47 -4.40
C PRO A 139 -15.33 6.39 -5.42
N ASP A 140 -15.06 7.64 -5.05
CA ASP A 140 -14.34 8.62 -5.87
C ASP A 140 -12.86 8.28 -6.09
N LEU A 141 -12.31 7.37 -5.29
CA LEU A 141 -10.97 6.84 -5.43
C LEU A 141 -10.92 5.50 -6.19
N GLU A 142 -12.06 5.00 -6.68
CA GLU A 142 -12.10 3.78 -7.49
C GLU A 142 -11.27 3.97 -8.78
N GLY A 143 -10.30 3.08 -8.99
CA GLY A 143 -9.37 3.15 -10.13
C GLY A 143 -8.30 4.25 -10.03
N VAL A 144 -8.22 4.98 -8.91
CA VAL A 144 -7.17 5.96 -8.62
C VAL A 144 -6.00 5.26 -7.90
N ALA A 145 -4.76 5.59 -8.28
CA ALA A 145 -3.59 5.11 -7.56
C ALA A 145 -3.49 5.81 -6.19
N VAL A 146 -3.72 5.08 -5.11
CA VAL A 146 -3.58 5.59 -3.74
C VAL A 146 -2.25 5.12 -3.17
N TYR A 147 -1.42 6.05 -2.73
CA TYR A 147 -0.11 5.79 -2.15
C TYR A 147 -0.11 6.19 -0.67
N SER A 148 0.53 5.40 0.18
CA SER A 148 0.91 5.82 1.53
C SER A 148 2.16 6.71 1.49
N LEU A 149 2.40 7.50 2.56
CA LEU A 149 3.63 8.28 2.68
C LEU A 149 4.90 7.41 2.65
N ASP A 150 4.84 6.17 3.16
CA ASP A 150 5.97 5.23 3.09
C ASP A 150 6.27 4.83 1.65
N GLU A 151 5.25 4.55 0.84
CA GLU A 151 5.42 4.24 -0.57
C GLU A 151 5.97 5.44 -1.35
N ILE A 152 5.49 6.66 -1.05
CA ILE A 152 6.04 7.89 -1.65
C ILE A 152 7.50 8.07 -1.22
N GLY A 153 7.84 7.81 0.04
CA GLY A 153 9.21 7.82 0.53
C GLY A 153 10.10 6.91 -0.29
N ARG A 154 9.70 5.65 -0.47
CA ARG A 154 10.43 4.66 -1.30
C ARG A 154 10.56 5.10 -2.77
N LEU A 155 9.53 5.73 -3.34
CA LEU A 155 9.59 6.28 -4.70
C LEU A 155 10.61 7.44 -4.78
N LEU A 156 10.64 8.31 -3.77
CA LEU A 156 11.58 9.42 -3.69
C LEU A 156 13.02 8.96 -3.40
N GLU A 157 13.21 7.82 -2.74
CA GLU A 157 14.52 7.19 -2.50
C GLU A 157 15.08 6.45 -3.73
N SER A 158 14.26 6.24 -4.77
CA SER A 158 14.71 5.56 -5.99
C SER A 158 15.82 6.33 -6.72
N ASP A 159 16.73 5.60 -7.39
CA ASP A 159 17.82 6.17 -8.17
C ASP A 159 17.34 7.20 -9.22
N SER A 160 16.13 6.99 -9.76
CA SER A 160 15.49 7.91 -10.71
C SER A 160 15.22 9.30 -10.12
N MET A 161 15.09 9.42 -8.81
CA MET A 161 14.80 10.68 -8.10
C MET A 161 16.03 11.32 -7.45
N ALA A 162 17.21 10.68 -7.49
CA ALA A 162 18.43 11.17 -6.84
C ALA A 162 18.80 12.61 -7.27
N LEU A 163 18.73 12.90 -8.57
CA LEU A 163 19.02 14.25 -9.10
C LEU A 163 17.99 15.29 -8.62
N VAL A 164 16.72 14.89 -8.52
CA VAL A 164 15.63 15.78 -8.09
C VAL A 164 15.79 16.15 -6.61
N ASN A 165 16.16 15.17 -5.78
CA ASN A 165 16.41 15.39 -4.36
C ASN A 165 17.60 16.32 -4.13
N ALA A 166 18.74 16.08 -4.80
CA ALA A 166 19.91 16.94 -4.74
C ALA A 166 19.61 18.39 -5.19
N ALA A 167 18.77 18.55 -6.22
CA ALA A 167 18.34 19.87 -6.68
C ALA A 167 17.47 20.60 -5.63
N LYS A 168 16.55 19.89 -4.96
CA LYS A 168 15.72 20.49 -3.90
C LYS A 168 16.52 20.86 -2.65
N GLU A 169 17.52 20.06 -2.29
CA GLU A 169 18.46 20.38 -1.20
C GLU A 169 19.27 21.64 -1.51
N ARG A 170 19.78 21.76 -2.74
CA ARG A 170 20.61 22.90 -3.14
C ARG A 170 19.82 24.18 -3.39
N PHE A 171 18.58 24.07 -3.85
CA PHE A 171 17.74 25.20 -4.23
C PHE A 171 16.37 25.18 -3.49
N PRO A 172 16.32 25.64 -2.23
CA PRO A 172 15.08 25.76 -1.48
C PRO A 172 14.04 26.61 -2.23
N GLY A 173 12.81 26.12 -2.35
CA GLY A 173 11.72 26.79 -3.09
C GLY A 173 11.67 26.46 -4.59
N ALA A 174 12.63 25.69 -5.12
CA ALA A 174 12.55 25.21 -6.50
C ALA A 174 11.36 24.26 -6.69
N THR A 175 10.63 24.45 -7.80
CA THR A 175 9.49 23.61 -8.17
C THR A 175 9.86 22.72 -9.35
N VAL A 176 9.64 21.41 -9.20
CA VAL A 176 9.85 20.43 -10.27
C VAL A 176 8.72 20.57 -11.29
N LYS A 177 9.06 20.89 -12.55
CA LYS A 177 8.06 20.98 -13.65
C LYS A 177 7.94 19.71 -14.47
N ALA A 178 9.03 18.96 -14.63
CA ALA A 178 9.05 17.72 -15.37
C ALA A 178 10.25 16.86 -14.93
N VAL A 179 10.07 15.54 -14.95
CA VAL A 179 11.15 14.56 -14.86
C VAL A 179 11.19 13.80 -16.19
N ARG A 180 12.37 13.73 -16.81
CA ARG A 180 12.58 13.00 -18.07
C ARG A 180 13.72 12.03 -17.87
N MET A 181 13.47 10.76 -18.16
CA MET A 181 14.54 9.76 -18.16
C MET A 181 15.31 9.82 -19.49
N PRO A 182 16.63 9.64 -19.47
CA PRO A 182 17.39 9.36 -20.68
C PRO A 182 16.83 8.12 -21.38
N PRO A 183 16.88 8.05 -22.72
CA PRO A 183 16.52 6.84 -23.44
C PRO A 183 17.38 5.66 -22.97
N ALA A 184 16.76 4.48 -22.88
CA ALA A 184 17.43 3.26 -22.46
C ALA A 184 18.65 2.98 -23.37
N GLY A 185 19.84 2.82 -22.77
CA GLY A 185 21.10 2.61 -23.48
C GLY A 185 22.04 3.82 -23.54
N ALA A 186 21.65 4.99 -23.03
CA ALA A 186 22.58 6.10 -22.82
C ALA A 186 23.51 5.77 -21.63
N THR A 187 24.67 5.20 -21.91
CA THR A 187 25.76 5.05 -20.93
C THR A 187 26.13 6.40 -20.36
N ALA A 188 26.39 6.48 -19.05
CA ALA A 188 26.83 7.69 -18.34
C ALA A 188 28.25 8.19 -18.72
N GLY A 189 28.70 7.90 -19.95
CA GLY A 189 29.91 8.43 -20.55
C GLY A 189 29.52 9.30 -21.74
N GLU A 190 29.90 10.57 -21.67
CA GLU A 190 29.56 11.66 -22.62
C GLU A 190 28.10 12.11 -22.62
N VAL A 191 27.82 13.08 -21.75
CA VAL A 191 26.87 14.14 -22.09
C VAL A 191 27.49 14.90 -23.27
N PRO A 192 26.92 14.90 -24.49
CA PRO A 192 27.42 15.76 -25.54
C PRO A 192 27.16 17.20 -25.12
N TRP A 193 28.22 17.95 -24.81
CA TRP A 193 28.18 19.39 -24.54
C TRP A 193 27.76 20.24 -25.77
N GLY A 194 27.06 19.65 -26.74
CA GLY A 194 26.73 20.26 -28.03
C GLY A 194 25.39 21.01 -28.10
N ILE A 195 24.55 21.00 -27.06
CA ILE A 195 23.22 21.67 -27.12
C ILE A 195 22.94 22.49 -25.87
N CYS A 196 23.82 23.43 -25.50
CA CYS A 196 23.42 24.65 -24.77
C CYS A 196 24.55 25.70 -24.68
N SER A 197 25.31 25.95 -25.75
CA SER A 197 26.35 27.00 -25.75
C SER A 197 25.96 28.28 -26.50
N GLN A 198 24.78 28.35 -27.14
CA GLN A 198 24.41 29.51 -27.96
C GLN A 198 23.27 30.40 -27.45
N GLN A 199 22.79 30.23 -26.22
CA GLN A 199 21.79 31.18 -25.71
C GLN A 199 21.93 31.50 -24.21
N ILE A 200 23.14 31.92 -23.83
CA ILE A 200 23.30 32.89 -22.75
C ILE A 200 23.66 34.23 -23.39
N ALA A 201 22.73 34.77 -24.19
CA ALA A 201 22.74 36.20 -24.47
C ALA A 201 22.05 36.86 -23.28
N ARG A 202 22.81 37.64 -22.50
CA ARG A 202 22.25 38.55 -21.49
C ARG A 202 21.23 39.46 -22.18
N SER A 203 19.94 39.26 -21.91
CA SER A 203 18.93 40.29 -22.14
C SER A 203 18.49 40.81 -20.79
N SER A 204 19.05 41.96 -20.41
CA SER A 204 18.44 42.86 -19.43
C SER A 204 17.01 43.15 -19.89
N ASN A 205 16.06 42.90 -19.00
CA ASN A 205 14.62 43.17 -19.09
C ASN A 205 13.75 42.17 -19.89
N GLY A 206 12.80 41.57 -19.17
CA GLY A 206 11.52 41.06 -19.69
C GLY A 206 11.55 39.68 -20.35
N LEU A 207 11.35 38.61 -19.57
CA LEU A 207 11.32 37.24 -20.10
C LEU A 207 9.93 36.88 -20.64
N THR A 208 9.79 36.79 -21.97
CA THR A 208 8.74 36.03 -22.65
C THR A 208 9.42 35.01 -23.55
N ILE A 209 9.19 33.70 -23.37
CA ILE A 209 9.82 32.66 -24.19
C ILE A 209 8.77 32.07 -25.15
N LYS A 210 8.91 32.39 -26.45
CA LYS A 210 8.19 31.74 -27.56
C LYS A 210 8.91 30.43 -27.93
N ALA A 211 8.16 29.35 -28.08
CA ALA A 211 8.64 28.08 -28.64
C ALA A 211 8.80 28.19 -30.17
N CYS A 212 9.89 27.67 -30.72
CA CYS A 212 10.09 27.60 -32.16
C CYS A 212 10.09 26.13 -32.61
N SER A 213 9.14 25.80 -33.47
CA SER A 213 8.95 24.53 -34.15
C SER A 213 9.52 24.60 -35.56
N SER A 214 10.55 23.81 -35.90
CA SER A 214 10.77 23.36 -37.29
C SER A 214 11.79 22.20 -37.36
N VAL A 215 11.45 21.19 -38.15
CA VAL A 215 12.27 20.01 -38.50
C VAL A 215 12.64 20.13 -39.98
N PRO A 216 13.90 19.96 -40.41
CA PRO A 216 14.23 19.85 -41.84
C PRO A 216 14.30 18.38 -42.30
N LYS A 217 13.62 18.10 -43.42
CA LYS A 217 13.69 16.84 -44.18
C LYS A 217 15.06 16.71 -44.88
N ILE A 218 15.60 15.49 -44.91
CA ILE A 218 16.85 15.14 -45.61
C ILE A 218 16.49 14.59 -47.01
N GLN A 219 16.91 15.26 -48.08
CA GLN A 219 16.89 14.75 -49.45
C GLN A 219 18.20 14.00 -49.74
N GLY A 220 18.10 12.80 -50.33
CA GLY A 220 19.23 12.00 -50.78
C GLY A 220 19.62 12.30 -52.22
N CYS A 221 20.92 12.38 -52.46
CA CYS A 221 21.63 12.22 -53.74
C CYS A 221 22.91 11.43 -53.38
N GLY A 222 23.43 10.47 -54.13
CA GLY A 222 23.16 9.87 -55.42
C GLY A 222 24.32 8.89 -55.65
#